data_AF-A0A0H4TB05-F1
#
_entry.id   AF-A0A0H4TB05-F1
#
_cell.length_a   1.000
_cell.length_b   1.000
_cell.length_c   1.000
_cell.angle_alpha   90.00
_cell.angle_beta   90.00
_cell.angle_gamma   90.00
#
_symmetry.space_group_name_H-M   'P 1'
#
loop_
_entity.id
_entity.type
_entity.pdbx_description
1 polymer ?
#
loop_
_entity_poly.entity_id
_entity_poly.type
_entity_poly.pdbx_seq_one_letter_code
_entity_poly.pdbx_strand_id
1 'polypeptide(L)'
;MSRRFAGPAWKASLPPLKYLRELRIKAQEELKEGDRLTVEVFQLGDHVDVIGTSKGKGFQGGVRRHHFRGGPKTHGQSDRQRAPGSRSSTSTPGRVYKGSRGPGHMGFVRVTSQNLRVAMVDQARNLLGVCGSVPGPRGAVVVVKEARKQQGGAGREQNDDES
;
A
#
# COMPACT_ATOMS: atom_id res chain seq x y z
N MET A 1 5.81 -18.93 -19.81
CA MET A 1 4.80 -19.16 -18.75
C MET A 1 4.92 -20.61 -18.29
N SER A 2 4.92 -20.90 -16.99
CA SER A 2 4.91 -22.30 -16.52
C SER A 2 3.51 -22.90 -16.72
N ARG A 3 3.41 -24.19 -17.09
CA ARG A 3 2.14 -24.88 -17.34
C ARG A 3 1.13 -24.77 -16.18
N ARG A 4 1.60 -24.55 -14.95
CA ARG A 4 0.76 -24.41 -13.75
C ARG A 4 0.08 -23.04 -13.62
N PHE A 5 0.62 -21.99 -14.24
CA PHE A 5 -0.01 -20.66 -14.27
C PHE A 5 -1.11 -20.56 -15.33
N ALA A 6 -1.16 -21.49 -16.28
CA ALA A 6 -2.32 -21.73 -17.14
C ALA A 6 -3.40 -22.52 -16.38
N GLY A 7 -3.74 -22.08 -15.16
CA GLY A 7 -4.92 -22.54 -14.41
C GLY A 7 -6.23 -22.20 -15.14
N PRO A 8 -7.41 -22.21 -14.50
CA PRO A 8 -8.76 -22.26 -15.12
C PRO A 8 -9.08 -21.31 -16.30
N ALA A 9 -8.23 -20.33 -16.60
CA ALA A 9 -8.22 -19.52 -17.82
C ALA A 9 -8.13 -20.30 -19.15
N TRP A 10 -7.96 -21.64 -19.15
CA TRP A 10 -8.19 -22.45 -20.36
C TRP A 10 -9.65 -22.89 -20.52
N LYS A 11 -10.43 -22.90 -19.43
CA LYS A 11 -11.88 -23.18 -19.43
C LYS A 11 -12.67 -21.94 -19.85
N ALA A 12 -12.26 -20.77 -19.36
CA ALA A 12 -12.75 -19.49 -19.85
C ALA A 12 -11.94 -19.09 -21.08
N SER A 13 -12.57 -18.79 -22.21
CA SER A 13 -11.89 -18.40 -23.47
C SER A 13 -11.27 -16.99 -23.38
N LEU A 14 -10.30 -16.81 -22.49
CA LEU A 14 -9.70 -15.52 -22.15
C LEU A 14 -8.21 -15.48 -22.52
N PRO A 15 -7.70 -14.32 -22.95
CA PRO A 15 -6.29 -14.16 -23.26
C PRO A 15 -5.44 -14.35 -21.99
N PRO A 16 -4.24 -14.94 -22.11
CA PRO A 16 -3.36 -15.16 -20.97
C PRO A 16 -2.90 -13.84 -20.36
N LEU A 17 -3.23 -13.62 -19.07
CA LEU A 17 -2.87 -12.41 -18.34
C LEU A 17 -1.53 -12.56 -17.60
N LYS A 18 -0.78 -11.45 -17.47
CA LYS A 18 0.52 -11.41 -16.79
C LYS A 18 0.41 -11.45 -15.25
N TYR A 19 -0.69 -10.92 -14.70
CA TYR A 19 -0.92 -10.81 -13.26
C TYR A 19 -2.33 -11.25 -12.92
N LEU A 20 -2.47 -12.01 -11.83
CA LEU A 20 -3.75 -12.43 -11.28
C LEU A 20 -3.84 -11.95 -9.82
N ARG A 21 -4.94 -11.29 -9.47
CA ARG A 21 -5.20 -10.76 -8.13
C ARG A 21 -6.67 -10.93 -7.78
N GLU A 22 -6.93 -11.26 -6.53
CA GLU A 22 -8.28 -11.38 -6.00
C GLU A 22 -8.70 -10.07 -5.32
N LEU A 23 -9.92 -9.65 -5.61
CA LEU A 23 -10.59 -8.52 -5.00
C LEU A 23 -11.83 -9.04 -4.27
N ARG A 24 -12.00 -8.59 -3.02
CA ARG A 24 -13.19 -8.92 -2.26
C ARG A 24 -14.26 -7.89 -2.60
N ILE A 25 -15.32 -8.34 -3.25
CA ILE A 25 -16.51 -7.57 -3.60
C ILE A 25 -17.59 -7.72 -2.52
N LYS A 26 -18.52 -6.76 -2.47
CA LYS A 26 -19.76 -6.91 -1.67
C LYS A 26 -20.73 -7.81 -2.45
N ALA A 27 -21.59 -8.56 -1.74
CA ALA A 27 -22.42 -9.62 -2.33
C ALA A 27 -23.45 -9.15 -3.38
N GLN A 28 -23.61 -7.84 -3.59
CA GLN A 28 -24.60 -7.24 -4.48
C GLN A 28 -24.06 -6.94 -5.89
N GLU A 29 -22.78 -7.21 -6.16
CA GLU A 29 -22.17 -6.98 -7.47
C GLU A 29 -22.14 -8.29 -8.29
N GLU A 30 -23.01 -8.38 -9.30
CA GLU A 30 -23.01 -9.47 -10.29
C GLU A 30 -21.99 -9.16 -11.38
N LEU A 31 -20.77 -9.69 -11.25
CA LEU A 31 -19.73 -9.62 -12.28
C LEU A 31 -19.67 -10.93 -13.06
N LYS A 32 -19.66 -10.86 -14.39
CA LYS A 32 -19.52 -12.04 -15.25
C LYS A 32 -18.05 -12.28 -15.60
N GLU A 33 -17.71 -13.55 -15.81
CA GLU A 33 -16.38 -13.91 -16.28
C GLU A 33 -16.12 -13.32 -17.67
N GLY A 34 -15.09 -12.48 -17.79
CA GLY A 34 -14.71 -11.85 -19.06
C GLY A 34 -15.05 -10.36 -19.16
N ASP A 35 -15.76 -9.80 -18.19
CA ASP A 35 -16.04 -8.36 -18.14
C ASP A 35 -14.74 -7.55 -18.06
N ARG A 36 -14.68 -6.46 -18.83
CA ARG A 36 -13.54 -5.53 -18.84
C ARG A 36 -13.84 -4.35 -17.93
N LEU A 37 -13.07 -4.23 -16.85
CA LEU A 37 -13.10 -3.08 -15.96
C LEU A 37 -12.14 -2.00 -16.46
N THR A 38 -12.67 -0.84 -16.85
CA THR A 38 -11.89 0.35 -17.27
C THR A 38 -11.85 1.40 -16.15
N VAL A 39 -11.21 2.54 -16.43
CA VAL A 39 -11.15 3.66 -15.47
C VAL A 39 -12.50 4.36 -15.26
N GLU A 40 -13.53 4.03 -16.04
CA GLU A 40 -14.89 4.58 -15.97
C GLU A 40 -15.60 4.29 -14.64
N VAL A 41 -15.14 3.28 -13.91
CA VAL A 41 -15.67 2.92 -12.59
C VAL A 41 -15.39 4.02 -11.55
N PHE A 42 -14.44 4.92 -11.81
CA PHE A 42 -14.08 6.01 -10.90
C PHE A 42 -14.56 7.36 -11.43
N GLN A 43 -15.06 8.19 -10.52
CA GLN A 43 -15.44 9.56 -10.79
C GLN A 43 -14.42 10.55 -10.21
N LEU A 44 -14.43 11.77 -10.75
CA LEU A 44 -13.54 12.83 -10.29
C LEU A 44 -14.01 13.31 -8.92
N GLY A 45 -13.12 13.34 -7.92
CA GLY A 45 -13.46 13.65 -6.54
C GLY A 45 -13.62 12.42 -5.63
N ASP A 46 -13.69 11.21 -6.19
CA ASP A 46 -13.78 9.99 -5.39
C ASP A 46 -12.55 9.77 -4.52
N HIS A 47 -12.76 9.07 -3.40
CA HIS A 47 -11.69 8.65 -2.50
C HIS A 47 -11.38 7.16 -2.70
N VAL A 48 -10.10 6.87 -2.95
CA VAL A 48 -9.61 5.51 -3.24
C VAL A 48 -8.46 5.10 -2.32
N ASP A 49 -8.39 3.80 -2.03
CA ASP A 49 -7.26 3.15 -1.37
C ASP A 49 -6.38 2.46 -2.43
N VAL A 50 -5.09 2.83 -2.48
CA VAL A 50 -4.13 2.25 -3.42
C VAL A 50 -3.18 1.32 -2.70
N ILE A 51 -3.18 0.05 -3.09
CA ILE A 51 -2.40 -1.02 -2.51
C ILE A 51 -1.29 -1.43 -3.48
N GLY A 52 -0.06 -1.46 -3.00
CA GLY A 52 1.09 -1.83 -3.83
C GLY A 52 2.23 -2.42 -3.01
N THR A 53 3.24 -2.91 -3.72
CA THR A 53 4.49 -3.36 -3.09
C THR A 53 5.43 -2.17 -2.99
N SER A 54 5.78 -1.80 -1.76
CA SER A 54 6.70 -0.68 -1.49
C SER A 54 8.07 -0.90 -2.13
N LYS A 55 8.73 0.20 -2.53
CA LYS A 55 10.08 0.16 -3.10
C LYS A 55 11.05 -0.50 -2.11
N GLY A 56 11.72 -1.58 -2.56
CA GLY A 56 12.75 -2.26 -1.79
C GLY A 56 13.95 -1.35 -1.52
N LYS A 57 14.50 -1.44 -0.31
CA LYS A 57 15.69 -0.68 0.10
C LYS A 57 16.83 -1.57 0.64
N GLY A 58 16.69 -2.90 0.52
CA GLY A 58 17.69 -3.87 0.98
C GLY A 58 17.78 -3.96 2.51
N PHE A 59 18.95 -4.37 3.01
CA PHE A 59 19.25 -4.42 4.45
C PHE A 59 19.59 -3.02 4.97
N GLN A 60 18.87 -2.56 5.98
CA GLN A 60 19.01 -1.21 6.52
C GLN A 60 19.36 -1.22 8.01
N GLY A 61 20.22 -0.28 8.39
CA GLY A 61 20.56 -0.01 9.80
C GLY A 61 19.38 0.55 10.60
N GLY A 62 19.49 0.49 11.94
CA GLY A 62 18.43 0.95 12.86
C GLY A 62 18.02 2.41 12.68
N VAL A 63 18.96 3.29 12.34
CA VAL A 63 18.67 4.70 12.05
C VAL A 63 17.74 4.86 10.85
N ARG A 64 18.00 4.18 9.73
CA ARG A 64 17.19 4.33 8.51
C ARG A 64 15.88 3.54 8.56
N ARG A 65 15.86 2.40 9.26
CA ARG A 65 14.68 1.52 9.35
C ARG A 65 13.68 1.98 10.41
N HIS A 66 14.17 2.49 11.54
CA HIS A 66 13.36 2.80 12.73
C HIS A 66 13.55 4.23 13.26
N HIS A 67 14.27 5.10 12.54
CA HIS A 67 14.52 6.49 12.93
C HIS A 67 15.18 6.64 14.30
N PHE A 68 16.06 5.70 14.67
CA PHE A 68 16.87 5.82 15.88
C PHE A 68 17.80 7.04 15.81
N ARG A 69 17.95 7.78 16.91
CA ARG A 69 18.75 9.02 16.96
C ARG A 69 20.25 8.78 16.75
N GLY A 70 20.77 7.64 17.18
CA GLY A 70 22.21 7.36 17.18
C GLY A 70 22.95 8.00 18.36
N GLY A 71 24.28 7.91 18.35
CA GLY A 71 25.15 8.49 19.37
C GLY A 71 25.64 9.90 19.03
N PRO A 72 26.17 10.66 20.01
CA PRO A 72 26.80 11.97 19.77
C PRO A 72 28.03 11.83 18.86
N LYS A 73 28.35 12.89 18.10
CA LYS A 73 29.45 12.86 17.14
C LYS A 73 30.80 13.36 17.70
N THR A 74 30.79 14.32 18.63
CA THR A 74 32.00 15.12 18.93
C THR A 74 32.63 14.80 20.28
N HIS A 75 31.89 14.30 21.28
CA HIS A 75 32.42 14.03 22.62
C HIS A 75 32.97 12.60 22.77
N GLY A 76 34.07 12.30 22.08
CA GLY A 76 34.84 11.05 22.27
C GLY A 76 34.14 9.78 21.81
N GLN A 77 33.07 9.87 21.02
CA GLN A 77 32.41 8.71 20.45
C GLN A 77 33.28 8.10 19.35
N SER A 78 33.60 6.81 19.46
CA SER A 78 34.48 6.11 18.52
C SER A 78 33.72 5.66 17.26
N ASP A 79 32.99 4.55 17.33
CA ASP A 79 32.39 3.87 16.16
C ASP A 79 30.85 3.77 16.22
N ARG A 80 30.24 4.20 17.34
CA ARG A 80 28.81 3.93 17.61
C ARG A 80 27.84 5.04 17.22
N GLN A 81 28.24 5.97 16.35
CA GLN A 81 27.39 7.10 15.94
C GLN A 81 26.03 6.64 15.36
N ARG A 82 26.00 5.51 14.65
CA ARG A 82 24.77 4.94 14.05
C ARG A 82 24.38 3.59 14.64
N ALA A 83 24.98 3.20 15.76
CA ALA A 83 24.67 1.94 16.42
C ALA A 83 23.26 1.98 17.03
N PRO A 84 22.55 0.83 17.13
CA PRO A 84 21.19 0.78 17.66
C PRO A 84 21.09 0.95 19.19
N GLY A 85 22.21 0.96 19.91
CA GLY A 85 22.23 1.05 21.38
C GLY A 85 21.84 -0.25 22.07
N SER A 86 21.46 -0.16 23.36
CA SER A 86 21.01 -1.32 24.13
C SER A 86 19.67 -1.87 23.61
N ARG A 87 19.49 -3.18 23.68
CA ARG A 87 18.30 -3.89 23.16
C ARG A 87 17.39 -4.48 24.24
N SER A 88 17.88 -4.58 25.48
CA SER A 88 17.15 -5.17 26.60
C SER A 88 17.80 -4.79 27.95
N SER A 89 17.06 -4.99 29.02
CA SER A 89 17.54 -4.97 30.40
C SER A 89 18.21 -6.30 30.79
N THR A 90 19.19 -6.24 31.70
CA THR A 90 19.96 -7.40 32.19
C THR A 90 19.15 -8.33 33.09
N SER A 91 18.73 -7.89 34.29
CA SER A 91 18.21 -8.80 35.34
C SER A 91 16.81 -9.36 35.05
N THR A 92 15.86 -8.51 34.67
CA THR A 92 14.51 -8.92 34.26
C THR A 92 14.24 -8.23 32.93
N PRO A 93 14.04 -8.93 31.80
CA PRO A 93 13.66 -10.34 31.57
C PRO A 93 14.79 -11.34 31.22
N GLY A 94 16.09 -10.96 31.26
CA GLY A 94 17.21 -11.85 30.90
C GLY A 94 17.30 -12.28 29.43
N ARG A 95 16.46 -11.71 28.55
CA ARG A 95 16.42 -12.00 27.11
C ARG A 95 15.88 -10.80 26.32
N VAL A 96 16.17 -10.73 25.03
CA VAL A 96 15.57 -9.71 24.16
C VAL A 96 14.09 -10.05 23.89
N TYR A 97 13.20 -9.08 24.10
CA TYR A 97 11.77 -9.25 23.77
C TYR A 97 11.53 -9.51 22.28
N LYS A 98 10.52 -10.34 21.98
CA LYS A 98 10.02 -10.53 20.61
C LYS A 98 9.51 -9.20 20.07
N GLY A 99 9.81 -8.90 18.80
CA GLY A 99 9.46 -7.62 18.18
C GLY A 99 10.41 -6.46 18.51
N SER A 100 11.50 -6.70 19.26
CA SER A 100 12.55 -5.70 19.49
C SER A 100 13.12 -5.19 18.16
N ARG A 101 13.10 -3.86 18.01
CA ARG A 101 13.50 -3.16 16.78
C ARG A 101 15.00 -3.32 16.53
N GLY A 102 15.39 -3.45 15.28
CA GLY A 102 16.79 -3.69 14.90
C GLY A 102 17.06 -3.46 13.42
N PRO A 103 18.32 -3.55 12.99
CA PRO A 103 18.63 -3.53 11.56
C PRO A 103 17.98 -4.73 10.85
N GLY A 104 17.70 -4.59 9.55
CA GLY A 104 17.04 -5.65 8.79
C GLY A 104 16.56 -5.19 7.42
N HIS A 105 15.94 -6.13 6.68
CA HIS A 105 15.34 -5.84 5.38
C HIS A 105 14.23 -4.77 5.48
N MET A 106 14.24 -3.81 4.56
CA MET A 106 13.29 -2.71 4.50
C MET A 106 12.69 -2.56 3.09
N GLY A 107 11.38 -2.36 3.03
CA GLY A 107 10.63 -2.29 1.78
C GLY A 107 10.28 -3.68 1.24
N PHE A 108 9.81 -3.74 0.00
CA PHE A 108 9.26 -4.96 -0.62
C PHE A 108 8.12 -5.60 0.19
N VAL A 109 7.44 -4.78 0.98
CA VAL A 109 6.25 -5.18 1.74
C VAL A 109 5.01 -4.56 1.09
N ARG A 110 3.88 -5.25 1.22
CA ARG A 110 2.57 -4.75 0.79
C ARG A 110 2.17 -3.58 1.68
N VAL A 111 1.92 -2.43 1.09
CA VAL A 111 1.50 -1.20 1.78
C VAL A 111 0.27 -0.64 1.09
N THR A 112 -0.60 -0.03 1.87
CA THR A 112 -1.79 0.68 1.39
C THR A 112 -1.64 2.16 1.70
N SER A 113 -1.76 2.99 0.67
CA SER A 113 -2.01 4.42 0.82
C SER A 113 -3.50 4.64 0.79
N GLN A 114 -4.05 5.16 1.89
CA GLN A 114 -5.49 5.28 2.10
C GLN A 114 -6.00 6.67 1.77
N ASN A 115 -7.29 6.76 1.43
CA ASN A 115 -8.03 8.01 1.30
C ASN A 115 -7.42 9.00 0.29
N LEU A 116 -6.95 8.51 -0.85
CA LEU A 116 -6.40 9.35 -1.90
C LEU A 116 -7.52 9.88 -2.80
N ARG A 117 -7.50 11.17 -3.13
CA ARG A 117 -8.51 11.79 -3.99
C ARG A 117 -8.20 11.56 -5.47
N VAL A 118 -9.20 11.15 -6.24
CA VAL A 118 -9.13 11.09 -7.71
C VAL A 118 -9.18 12.51 -8.28
N ALA A 119 -8.13 12.89 -9.00
CA ALA A 119 -7.96 14.25 -9.54
C ALA A 119 -8.16 14.32 -11.05
N MET A 120 -7.99 13.20 -11.76
CA MET A 120 -8.13 13.14 -13.21
C MET A 120 -8.56 11.74 -13.63
N VAL A 121 -9.50 11.67 -14.57
CA VAL A 121 -9.92 10.43 -15.23
C VAL A 121 -9.90 10.70 -16.73
N ASP A 122 -9.13 9.90 -17.47
CA ASP A 122 -9.07 9.95 -18.94
C ASP A 122 -9.41 8.56 -19.49
N GLN A 123 -10.63 8.44 -20.01
CA GLN A 123 -11.17 7.18 -20.52
C GLN A 123 -10.52 6.76 -21.84
N ALA A 124 -10.19 7.72 -22.71
CA ALA A 124 -9.59 7.43 -24.02
C ALA A 124 -8.20 6.78 -23.88
N ARG A 125 -7.42 7.22 -22.88
CA ARG A 125 -6.09 6.67 -22.59
C ARG A 125 -6.07 5.67 -21.43
N ASN A 126 -7.21 5.40 -20.80
CA ASN A 126 -7.33 4.60 -19.58
C ASN A 126 -6.37 5.04 -18.46
N LEU A 127 -6.31 6.36 -18.21
CA LEU A 127 -5.45 6.94 -17.19
C LEU A 127 -6.27 7.41 -15.99
N LEU A 128 -5.77 7.09 -14.80
CA LEU A 128 -6.32 7.54 -13.52
C LEU A 128 -5.25 8.35 -12.77
N GLY A 129 -5.54 9.63 -12.54
CA GLY A 129 -4.71 10.54 -11.77
C GLY A 129 -5.19 10.64 -10.33
N VAL A 130 -4.29 10.43 -9.38
CA VAL A 130 -4.59 10.41 -7.95
C VAL A 130 -3.71 11.44 -7.22
N CYS A 131 -4.31 12.23 -6.32
CA CYS A 131 -3.60 13.14 -5.44
C CYS A 131 -2.96 12.38 -4.28
N GLY A 132 -1.66 12.12 -4.38
CA GLY A 132 -0.87 11.58 -3.27
C GLY A 132 0.22 10.60 -3.73
N SER A 133 0.70 9.80 -2.79
CA SER A 133 1.76 8.83 -3.04
C SER A 133 1.19 7.46 -3.45
N VAL A 134 1.69 6.92 -4.55
CA VAL A 134 1.42 5.53 -4.95
C VAL A 134 2.54 4.62 -4.43
N PRO A 135 2.24 3.55 -3.67
CA PRO A 135 3.26 2.67 -3.12
C PRO A 135 3.89 1.79 -4.20
N GLY A 136 5.16 2.04 -4.51
CA GLY A 136 5.99 1.16 -5.34
C GLY A 136 6.92 1.90 -6.30
N PRO A 137 7.76 1.17 -7.06
CA PRO A 137 8.51 1.76 -8.16
C PRO A 137 7.59 2.07 -9.35
N ARG A 138 8.07 2.92 -10.28
CA ARG A 138 7.36 3.20 -11.54
C ARG A 138 7.15 1.90 -12.33
N GLY A 139 5.95 1.72 -12.88
CA GLY A 139 5.56 0.51 -13.63
C GLY A 139 5.20 -0.71 -12.76
N ALA A 140 5.15 -0.56 -11.43
CA ALA A 140 4.65 -1.61 -10.56
C ALA A 140 3.13 -1.77 -10.69
N VAL A 141 2.67 -3.01 -10.52
CA VAL A 141 1.25 -3.31 -10.42
C VAL A 141 0.71 -2.85 -9.08
N VAL A 142 -0.37 -2.09 -9.12
CA VAL A 142 -1.12 -1.63 -7.94
C VAL A 142 -2.56 -2.11 -8.02
N VAL A 143 -3.18 -2.24 -6.87
CA VAL A 143 -4.60 -2.55 -6.72
C VAL A 143 -5.28 -1.31 -6.18
N VAL A 144 -6.25 -0.79 -6.93
CA VAL A 144 -7.08 0.36 -6.52
C VAL A 144 -8.42 -0.17 -6.02
N LYS A 145 -8.90 0.36 -4.91
CA LYS A 145 -10.20 0.03 -4.32
C LYS A 145 -10.88 1.30 -3.84
N GLU A 146 -12.20 1.25 -3.69
CA GLU A 146 -12.95 2.26 -2.95
C GLU A 146 -12.36 2.45 -1.54
N ALA A 147 -12.26 3.70 -1.07
CA ALA A 147 -11.69 4.00 0.24
C ALA A 147 -12.56 3.46 1.38
N ARG A 148 -11.96 2.68 2.29
CA ARG A 148 -12.70 2.16 3.47
C ARG A 148 -12.97 3.21 4.54
N LYS A 149 -12.16 4.26 4.60
CA LYS A 149 -12.22 5.29 5.64
C LYS A 149 -12.37 6.65 4.95
N GLN A 150 -13.61 7.11 4.80
CA GLN A 150 -13.89 8.45 4.34
C GLN A 150 -13.95 9.39 5.55
N GLN A 151 -13.06 10.38 5.62
CA GLN A 151 -13.20 11.49 6.54
C GLN A 151 -14.15 12.52 5.89
N GLY A 152 -15.45 12.40 6.14
CA GLY A 152 -16.44 13.37 5.63
C GLY A 152 -17.76 12.81 5.10
N GLY A 153 -18.24 11.67 5.61
CA GLY A 153 -19.55 11.11 5.27
C GLY A 153 -20.48 11.02 6.48
N ALA A 154 -20.77 12.14 7.13
CA ALA A 154 -21.88 12.28 8.07
C ALA A 154 -22.41 13.73 8.01
N GLY A 155 -23.62 13.89 7.47
CA GLY A 155 -24.43 15.11 7.57
C GLY A 155 -24.24 16.19 6.49
N ARG A 156 -24.84 16.01 5.31
CA ARG A 156 -25.46 17.13 4.60
C ARG A 156 -26.97 16.90 4.66
N GLU A 157 -27.58 17.39 5.73
CA GLU A 157 -29.02 17.66 5.75
C GLU A 157 -29.27 18.74 4.70
N GLN A 158 -30.03 18.38 3.66
CA GLN A 158 -30.77 19.34 2.86
C GLN A 158 -31.90 19.87 3.75
N ASN A 159 -31.69 21.04 4.35
CA ASN A 159 -32.79 21.86 4.80
C ASN A 159 -33.19 22.73 3.61
N ASP A 160 -34.18 22.26 2.87
CA ASP A 160 -34.92 23.07 1.91
C ASP A 160 -35.84 24.00 2.71
N ASP A 161 -35.36 25.19 3.05
CA ASP A 161 -36.18 26.29 3.55
C ASP A 161 -36.95 26.91 2.37
N GLU A 162 -38.15 26.38 2.09
CA GLU A 162 -39.22 27.10 1.40
C GLU A 162 -40.46 27.16 2.32
N SER A 163 -40.72 28.35 2.88
CA SER A 163 -42.04 28.86 3.30
C SER A 163 -42.01 30.39 3.31
#